data_AF-A0A3G2S430-F1
#
_entry.id   AF-A0A3G2S430-F1
#
_cell.length_a   1.000
_cell.length_b   1.000
_cell.length_c   1.000
_cell.angle_alpha   90.00
_cell.angle_beta   90.00
_cell.angle_gamma   90.00
#
_symmetry.space_group_name_H-M   'P 1'
#
loop_
_entity.id
_entity.type
_entity.pdbx_description
1 polymer ?
#
loop_
_entity_poly.entity_id
_entity_poly.type
_entity_poly.pdbx_seq_one_letter_code
_entity_poly.pdbx_strand_id
1 'polypeptide(L)'
;MTALARQHASFALYQGRGPPGTQDVDVGTHVLQAFRACESVSIPIYDKSAHRGAGDRQKAWRHVQGEVDVVLFEGWCLGFPSMPFSELVRRYDQGRAASPRPEYAAYPLEELQLMNRHLATWEQAWYPLIDAFVQLVPAVADSEASPWSLVYPWRLEAEHAMKQRNGGRGMSDDEVHAFVQRYMPTYELFSRTADTSRWKEHCMMLRIGADRQCIDA
;
A
#
# COMPACT_ATOMS: atom_id res chain seq x y z
N MET A 1 20.10 2.42 3.92
CA MET A 1 19.11 2.25 5.01
C MET A 1 18.49 3.60 5.32
N THR A 2 17.15 3.65 5.39
CA THR A 2 16.39 4.84 5.76
C THR A 2 16.59 5.17 7.25
N ALA A 3 16.24 6.39 7.68
CA ALA A 3 16.26 6.76 9.10
C ALA A 3 15.36 5.84 9.94
N LEU A 4 14.18 5.51 9.42
CA LEU A 4 13.22 4.59 10.06
C LEU A 4 13.80 3.19 10.27
N ALA A 5 14.47 2.63 9.25
CA ALA A 5 15.13 1.32 9.35
C ALA A 5 16.24 1.31 10.42
N ARG A 6 16.99 2.43 10.56
CA ARG A 6 18.03 2.56 11.61
C ARG A 6 17.43 2.68 13.01
N GLN A 7 16.32 3.41 13.15
CA GLN A 7 15.64 3.58 14.43
C GLN A 7 14.96 2.28 14.91
N HIS A 8 14.55 1.42 13.98
CA HIS A 8 13.83 0.19 14.26
C HIS A 8 14.51 -1.02 13.60
N ALA A 9 15.76 -1.31 13.98
CA ALA A 9 16.57 -2.37 13.36
C ALA A 9 15.96 -3.79 13.45
N SER A 10 15.11 -4.06 14.45
CA SER A 10 14.41 -5.34 14.62
C SER A 10 13.10 -5.45 13.84
N PHE A 11 12.61 -4.36 13.23
CA PHE A 11 11.33 -4.33 12.55
C PHE A 11 11.52 -4.67 11.07
N ALA A 12 11.22 -5.91 10.70
CA ALA A 12 11.52 -6.49 9.39
C ALA A 12 10.76 -5.82 8.24
N LEU A 13 9.50 -5.41 8.45
CA LEU A 13 8.67 -4.70 7.46
C LEU A 13 9.32 -3.38 7.04
N TYR A 14 10.02 -2.73 7.98
CA TYR A 14 10.65 -1.43 7.81
C TYR A 14 12.11 -1.48 7.34
N GLN A 15 12.67 -2.67 7.08
CA GLN A 15 14.00 -2.82 6.46
C GLN A 15 13.98 -2.56 4.94
N GLY A 16 13.29 -1.50 4.52
CA GLY A 16 13.11 -1.11 3.12
C GLY A 16 11.85 -0.27 2.92
N ARG A 17 11.60 0.14 1.68
CA ARG A 17 10.34 0.80 1.29
C ARG A 17 9.18 -0.21 1.25
N GLY A 18 7.95 0.27 1.41
CA GLY A 18 6.74 -0.54 1.19
C GLY A 18 5.58 -0.14 2.10
N PRO A 19 5.61 -0.53 3.38
CA PRO A 19 4.50 -0.32 4.31
C PRO A 19 4.27 1.17 4.65
N PRO A 20 3.09 1.52 5.19
CA PRO A 20 2.82 2.83 5.77
C PRO A 20 3.93 3.27 6.74
N GLY A 21 4.42 4.49 6.57
CA GLY A 21 5.55 5.05 7.33
C GLY A 21 6.86 5.12 6.55
N THR A 22 6.95 4.43 5.40
CA THR A 22 8.11 4.51 4.50
C THR A 22 7.98 5.62 3.45
N GLN A 23 6.93 6.44 3.55
CA GLN A 23 6.56 7.52 2.66
C GLN A 23 6.81 8.87 3.35
N ASP A 24 7.17 9.87 2.55
CA ASP A 24 7.32 11.25 3.01
C ASP A 24 5.96 11.95 3.02
N VAL A 25 5.31 11.95 4.19
CA VAL A 25 3.94 12.44 4.35
C VAL A 25 3.86 13.94 4.13
N ASP A 26 4.87 14.69 4.55
CA ASP A 26 4.91 16.15 4.43
C ASP A 26 4.97 16.57 2.95
N VAL A 27 5.83 15.91 2.16
CA VAL A 27 5.88 16.16 0.71
C VAL A 27 4.56 15.80 0.04
N GLY A 28 3.97 14.63 0.37
CA GLY A 28 2.67 14.25 -0.18
C GLY A 28 1.57 15.25 0.15
N THR A 29 1.54 15.73 1.40
CA THR A 29 0.56 16.71 1.89
C THR A 29 0.71 18.04 1.17
N HIS A 30 1.94 18.55 1.04
CA HIS A 30 2.22 19.77 0.30
C HIS A 30 1.74 19.69 -1.15
N VAL A 31 2.02 18.58 -1.84
CA VAL A 31 1.59 18.39 -3.24
C VAL A 31 0.06 18.37 -3.36
N LEU A 32 -0.63 17.62 -2.51
CA LEU A 32 -2.09 17.54 -2.55
C LEU A 32 -2.76 18.87 -2.18
N GLN A 33 -2.21 19.61 -1.22
CA GLN A 33 -2.70 20.94 -0.85
C GLN A 33 -2.49 21.97 -1.97
N ALA A 34 -1.35 21.95 -2.65
CA ALA A 34 -1.11 22.83 -3.79
C ALA A 34 -2.12 22.58 -4.92
N PHE A 35 -2.44 21.31 -5.21
CA PHE A 35 -3.50 21.00 -6.18
C PHE A 35 -4.87 21.50 -5.73
N ARG A 36 -5.22 21.36 -4.45
CA ARG A 36 -6.48 21.90 -3.90
C ARG A 36 -6.56 23.43 -3.97
N ALA A 37 -5.41 24.11 -3.93
CA ALA A 37 -5.31 25.56 -4.07
C ALA A 37 -5.20 26.03 -5.53
N CYS A 38 -5.27 25.11 -6.50
CA CYS A 38 -5.06 25.38 -7.94
C CYS A 38 -3.69 26.03 -8.23
N GLU A 39 -2.67 25.67 -7.45
CA GLU A 39 -1.31 26.20 -7.57
C GLU A 39 -0.41 25.29 -8.42
N SER A 40 0.61 25.91 -9.03
CA SER A 40 1.67 25.15 -9.70
C SER A 40 2.54 24.43 -8.67
N VAL A 41 2.83 23.16 -8.89
CA VAL A 41 3.57 22.34 -7.93
C VAL A 41 4.51 21.36 -8.62
N SER A 42 5.60 21.00 -7.94
CA SER A 42 6.51 19.96 -8.38
C SER A 42 6.20 18.64 -7.68
N ILE A 43 6.02 17.57 -8.46
CA ILE A 43 5.76 16.22 -7.95
C ILE A 43 7.08 15.43 -7.94
N PRO A 44 7.44 14.79 -6.82
CA PRO A 44 8.64 13.96 -6.76
C PRO A 44 8.52 12.72 -7.66
N ILE A 45 9.65 12.30 -8.24
CA ILE A 45 9.77 11.03 -8.96
C ILE A 45 10.62 10.08 -8.11
N TYR A 46 10.17 8.85 -7.91
CA TYR A 46 10.92 7.83 -7.18
C TYR A 46 11.51 6.79 -8.14
N ASP A 47 12.84 6.64 -8.15
CA ASP A 47 13.53 5.61 -8.91
C ASP A 47 13.72 4.37 -8.04
N LYS A 48 12.97 3.30 -8.34
CA LYS A 48 13.05 2.02 -7.62
C LYS A 48 14.36 1.27 -7.88
N SER A 49 15.08 1.57 -8.96
CA SER A 49 16.32 0.89 -9.37
C SER A 49 17.57 1.47 -8.70
N ALA A 50 17.50 2.72 -8.21
CA ALA A 50 18.59 3.39 -7.52
C ALA A 50 19.10 2.57 -6.31
N HIS A 51 20.37 2.79 -5.94
CA HIS A 51 21.04 2.10 -4.82
C HIS A 51 20.88 0.57 -4.86
N ARG A 52 21.13 -0.04 -6.03
CA ARG A 52 21.00 -1.49 -6.25
C ARG A 52 19.60 -2.03 -5.93
N GLY A 53 18.56 -1.31 -6.35
CA GLY A 53 17.17 -1.70 -6.15
C GLY A 53 16.56 -1.29 -4.80
N ALA A 54 17.34 -0.69 -3.89
CA ALA A 54 16.79 -0.13 -2.64
C ALA A 54 15.90 1.09 -2.90
N GLY A 55 16.16 1.80 -4.00
CA GLY A 55 15.40 2.93 -4.49
C GLY A 55 15.77 4.27 -3.84
N ASP A 56 15.49 5.37 -4.54
CA ASP A 56 15.68 6.74 -4.04
C ASP A 56 14.77 7.74 -4.75
N ARG A 57 14.59 8.92 -4.16
CA ARG A 57 13.95 10.05 -4.82
C ARG A 57 14.91 10.65 -5.85
N GLN A 58 14.42 10.91 -7.06
CA GLN A 58 15.18 11.64 -8.06
C GLN A 58 15.36 13.10 -7.66
N LYS A 59 16.49 13.69 -8.04
CA LYS A 59 16.76 15.13 -7.83
C LYS A 59 15.82 16.01 -8.67
N ALA A 60 15.52 15.57 -9.89
CA ALA A 60 14.59 16.26 -10.77
C ALA A 60 13.15 15.87 -10.41
N TRP A 61 12.31 16.88 -10.17
CA TRP A 61 10.88 16.71 -9.90
C TRP A 61 10.09 17.14 -11.13
N ARG A 62 8.93 16.54 -11.35
CA ARG A 62 8.06 16.91 -12.47
C ARG A 62 7.24 18.13 -12.08
N HIS A 63 7.44 19.24 -12.78
CA HIS A 63 6.65 20.44 -12.57
C HIS A 63 5.29 20.33 -13.27
N VAL A 64 4.22 20.67 -12.56
CA VAL A 64 2.86 20.80 -13.07
C VAL A 64 2.47 22.26 -12.95
N GLN A 65 2.07 22.86 -14.07
CA GLN A 65 1.75 24.29 -14.17
C GLN A 65 0.25 24.52 -14.14
N GLY A 66 -0.17 25.49 -13.34
CA GLY A 66 -1.54 25.95 -13.26
C GLY A 66 -2.52 24.96 -12.64
N GLU A 67 -3.80 25.26 -12.86
CA GLU A 67 -4.93 24.46 -12.39
C GLU A 67 -5.05 23.13 -13.15
N VAL A 68 -5.54 22.10 -12.46
CA VAL A 68 -5.85 20.79 -13.03
C VAL A 68 -7.28 20.41 -12.68
N ASP A 69 -8.02 19.85 -13.64
CA ASP A 69 -9.41 19.46 -13.42
C ASP A 69 -9.54 18.22 -12.51
N VAL A 70 -8.61 17.27 -12.67
CA VAL A 70 -8.63 15.98 -11.97
C VAL A 70 -7.23 15.57 -11.54
N VAL A 71 -7.08 15.21 -10.26
CA VAL A 71 -5.88 14.58 -9.71
C VAL A 71 -6.16 13.12 -9.43
N LEU A 72 -5.43 12.22 -10.10
CA LEU A 72 -5.43 10.80 -9.77
C LEU A 72 -4.37 10.53 -8.70
N PHE A 73 -4.82 10.32 -7.46
CA PHE A 73 -3.97 9.92 -6.34
C PHE A 73 -4.20 8.45 -6.02
N GLU A 74 -3.19 7.61 -6.25
CA GLU A 74 -3.28 6.15 -6.14
C GLU A 74 -2.23 5.57 -5.20
N GLY A 75 -2.56 4.42 -4.61
CA GLY A 75 -1.63 3.65 -3.78
C GLY A 75 -2.26 2.35 -3.27
N TRP A 76 -1.46 1.29 -3.20
CA TRP A 76 -1.91 -0.07 -2.86
C TRP A 76 -2.60 -0.21 -1.49
N CYS A 77 -2.30 0.68 -0.54
CA CYS A 77 -2.91 0.75 0.79
C CYS A 77 -3.57 2.11 1.06
N LEU A 78 -3.81 2.93 0.01
CA LEU A 78 -4.56 4.17 0.16
C LEU A 78 -6.00 3.83 0.60
N GLY A 79 -6.54 4.60 1.53
CA GLY A 79 -7.88 4.38 2.08
C GLY A 79 -7.96 3.34 3.20
N PHE A 80 -6.85 2.70 3.58
CA PHE A 80 -6.82 1.81 4.75
C PHE A 80 -6.87 2.67 6.02
N PRO A 81 -7.80 2.42 6.95
CA PRO A 81 -7.87 3.15 8.21
C PRO A 81 -6.93 2.57 9.26
N SER A 82 -6.48 3.43 10.18
CA SER A 82 -5.98 2.99 11.48
C SER A 82 -7.11 2.42 12.34
N MET A 83 -6.76 1.78 13.44
CA MET A 83 -7.70 1.27 14.42
C MET A 83 -7.27 1.60 15.85
N PRO A 84 -8.21 1.62 16.81
CA PRO A 84 -7.85 1.74 18.23
C PRO A 84 -6.84 0.67 18.64
N PHE A 85 -5.89 1.02 19.52
CA PHE A 85 -4.86 0.08 19.93
C PHE A 85 -5.44 -1.19 20.58
N SER A 86 -6.53 -1.07 21.35
CA SER A 86 -7.25 -2.21 21.92
C SER A 86 -7.78 -3.18 20.86
N GLU A 87 -8.26 -2.66 19.73
CA GLU A 87 -8.73 -3.47 18.60
C GLU A 87 -7.55 -4.16 17.90
N LEU A 88 -6.41 -3.48 17.75
CA LEU A 88 -5.20 -4.09 17.19
C LEU A 88 -4.70 -5.25 18.07
N VAL A 89 -4.64 -5.06 19.39
CA VAL A 89 -4.27 -6.13 20.35
C VAL A 89 -5.23 -7.30 20.23
N ARG A 90 -6.55 -7.03 20.21
CA ARG A 90 -7.57 -8.07 20.05
C ARG A 90 -7.37 -8.89 18.77
N ARG A 91 -7.17 -8.24 17.62
CA ARG A 91 -6.91 -8.92 16.34
C ARG A 91 -5.59 -9.69 16.34
N TYR A 92 -4.56 -9.14 16.98
CA TYR A 92 -3.26 -9.77 17.10
C TYR A 92 -3.35 -11.09 17.88
N ASP A 93 -3.99 -11.08 19.06
CA ASP A 93 -4.17 -12.26 19.89
C ASP A 93 -5.04 -13.33 19.18
N GLN A 94 -6.11 -12.90 18.50
CA GLN A 94 -6.94 -13.79 17.68
C GLN A 94 -6.14 -14.44 16.54
N GLY A 95 -5.33 -13.65 15.82
CA GLY A 95 -4.49 -14.17 14.74
C GLY A 95 -3.45 -15.18 15.24
N ARG A 96 -2.84 -14.94 16.40
CA ARG A 96 -1.87 -15.88 16.98
C ARG A 96 -2.48 -17.24 17.33
N ALA A 97 -3.76 -17.26 17.71
CA ALA A 97 -4.52 -18.46 18.05
C ALA A 97 -5.19 -19.14 16.83
N ALA A 98 -5.27 -18.46 15.68
CA ALA A 98 -5.94 -18.97 14.48
C ALA A 98 -5.13 -20.07 13.77
N SER A 99 -5.85 -20.92 13.01
CA SER A 99 -5.29 -21.93 12.11
C SER A 99 -6.09 -21.92 10.79
N PRO A 100 -5.48 -21.60 9.64
CA PRO A 100 -4.09 -21.16 9.49
C PRO A 100 -3.84 -19.81 10.17
N ARG A 101 -2.58 -19.56 10.55
CA ARG A 101 -2.18 -18.30 11.15
C ARG A 101 -2.06 -17.23 10.06
N PRO A 102 -2.66 -16.04 10.23
CA PRO A 102 -2.48 -14.93 9.29
C PRO A 102 -1.04 -14.41 9.31
N GLU A 103 -0.61 -13.81 8.21
CA GLU A 103 0.77 -13.37 8.03
C GLU A 103 1.19 -12.26 9.00
N TYR A 104 0.26 -11.37 9.38
CA TYR A 104 0.56 -10.33 10.39
C TYR A 104 1.04 -10.91 11.72
N ALA A 105 0.62 -12.11 12.10
CA ALA A 105 0.97 -12.72 13.38
C ALA A 105 2.42 -13.26 13.43
N ALA A 106 3.17 -13.15 12.33
CA ALA A 106 4.62 -13.40 12.29
C ALA A 106 5.46 -12.19 12.76
N TYR A 107 4.83 -11.01 12.92
CA TYR A 107 5.52 -9.77 13.25
C TYR A 107 5.23 -9.31 14.69
N PRO A 108 6.16 -8.62 15.37
CA PRO A 108 5.91 -8.06 16.70
C PRO A 108 4.73 -7.08 16.71
N LEU A 109 3.94 -7.11 17.78
CA LEU A 109 2.80 -6.20 17.95
C LEU A 109 3.23 -4.72 17.88
N GLU A 110 4.41 -4.38 18.39
CA GLU A 110 4.95 -3.02 18.38
C GLU A 110 5.24 -2.53 16.95
N GLU A 111 5.67 -3.44 16.06
CA GLU A 111 5.90 -3.14 14.64
C GLU A 111 4.57 -2.88 13.92
N LEU A 112 3.56 -3.71 14.19
CA LEU A 112 2.20 -3.51 13.67
C LEU A 112 1.56 -2.22 14.21
N GLN A 113 1.81 -1.89 15.48
CA GLN A 113 1.32 -0.65 16.09
C GLN A 113 2.04 0.59 15.51
N LEU A 114 3.31 0.48 15.13
CA LEU A 114 3.99 1.54 14.38
C LEU A 114 3.30 1.78 13.03
N MET A 115 2.96 0.72 12.30
CA MET A 115 2.21 0.82 11.04
C MET A 115 0.84 1.47 11.23
N ASN A 116 0.11 1.05 12.27
CA ASN A 116 -1.19 1.60 12.63
C ASN A 116 -1.11 3.12 12.89
N ARG A 117 -0.07 3.60 13.59
CA ARG A 117 0.15 5.04 13.80
C ARG A 117 0.45 5.80 12.51
N HIS A 118 1.21 5.22 11.59
CA HIS A 118 1.49 5.86 10.29
C HIS A 118 0.24 5.95 9.40
N LEU A 119 -0.64 4.94 9.44
CA LEU A 119 -1.95 5.02 8.79
C LEU A 119 -2.80 6.17 9.37
N ALA A 120 -2.78 6.34 10.71
CA ALA A 120 -3.50 7.47 11.34
C ALA A 120 -2.97 8.83 10.85
N THR A 121 -1.67 8.95 10.59
CA THR A 121 -1.08 10.16 9.98
C THR A 121 -1.66 10.41 8.58
N TRP A 122 -1.80 9.37 7.76
CA TRP A 122 -2.37 9.50 6.41
C TRP A 122 -3.86 9.87 6.44
N GLU A 123 -4.61 9.27 7.36
CA GLU A 123 -6.03 9.58 7.55
C GLU A 123 -6.26 11.05 7.86
N GLN A 124 -5.39 11.66 8.64
CA GLN A 124 -5.46 13.07 9.00
C GLN A 124 -4.96 13.97 7.88
N ALA A 125 -3.83 13.62 7.25
CA ALA A 125 -3.14 14.49 6.31
C ALA A 125 -3.72 14.44 4.88
N TRP A 126 -4.03 13.24 4.38
CA TRP A 126 -4.34 13.02 2.96
C TRP A 126 -5.83 12.79 2.72
N TYR A 127 -6.51 12.04 3.57
CA TYR A 127 -7.88 11.61 3.27
C TYR A 127 -8.92 12.75 3.23
N PRO A 128 -8.78 13.88 3.95
CA PRO A 128 -9.65 15.04 3.77
C PRO A 128 -9.51 15.70 2.40
N LEU A 129 -8.42 15.43 1.67
CA LEU A 129 -8.15 16.02 0.36
C LEU A 129 -8.69 15.18 -0.80
N ILE A 130 -9.25 14.00 -0.54
CA ILE A 130 -9.77 13.08 -1.57
C ILE A 130 -11.30 13.22 -1.68
N ASP A 131 -11.78 13.62 -2.86
CA ASP A 131 -13.21 13.86 -3.12
C ASP A 131 -14.00 12.58 -3.41
N ALA A 132 -13.40 11.66 -4.18
CA ALA A 132 -14.01 10.39 -4.58
C ALA A 132 -12.99 9.25 -4.56
N PHE A 133 -13.46 8.01 -4.40
CA PHE A 133 -12.59 6.85 -4.23
C PHE A 133 -12.96 5.71 -5.19
N VAL A 134 -11.98 5.22 -5.95
CA VAL A 134 -12.14 4.02 -6.78
C VAL A 134 -11.30 2.90 -6.18
N GLN A 135 -11.94 1.77 -5.87
CA GLN A 135 -11.27 0.61 -5.30
C GLN A 135 -11.39 -0.59 -6.24
N LEU A 136 -10.25 -1.18 -6.59
CA LEU A 136 -10.19 -2.49 -7.21
C LEU A 136 -10.18 -3.56 -6.11
N VAL A 137 -11.21 -4.39 -6.05
CA VAL A 137 -11.42 -5.40 -5.01
C VAL A 137 -11.15 -6.78 -5.62
N PRO A 138 -10.05 -7.46 -5.25
CA PRO A 138 -9.82 -8.84 -5.66
C PRO A 138 -10.96 -9.73 -5.19
N ALA A 139 -11.46 -10.58 -6.08
CA ALA A 139 -12.51 -11.53 -5.77
C ALA A 139 -12.09 -12.92 -6.23
N VAL A 140 -12.14 -13.85 -5.29
CA VAL A 140 -11.86 -15.28 -5.50
C VAL A 140 -13.18 -16.03 -5.53
N ALA A 141 -13.24 -17.09 -6.35
CA ALA A 141 -14.42 -17.94 -6.44
C ALA A 141 -14.59 -18.85 -5.21
N ASP A 142 -13.47 -19.23 -4.60
CA ASP A 142 -13.44 -20.00 -3.36
C ASP A 142 -13.73 -19.08 -2.16
N SER A 143 -14.83 -19.33 -1.45
CA SER A 143 -15.26 -18.53 -0.30
C SER A 143 -14.32 -18.65 0.90
N GLU A 144 -13.52 -19.71 0.97
CA GLU A 144 -12.56 -19.94 2.07
C GLU A 144 -11.20 -19.28 1.79
N ALA A 145 -10.94 -18.90 0.54
CA ALA A 145 -9.70 -18.23 0.17
C ALA A 145 -9.75 -16.74 0.51
N SER A 146 -8.65 -16.22 1.06
CA SER A 146 -8.48 -14.78 1.20
C SER A 146 -8.46 -14.11 -0.18
N PRO A 147 -9.18 -13.00 -0.43
CA PRO A 147 -9.10 -12.27 -1.69
C PRO A 147 -7.66 -11.81 -2.01
N TRP A 148 -6.86 -11.58 -0.97
CA TRP A 148 -5.45 -11.17 -1.09
C TRP A 148 -4.54 -12.30 -1.58
N SER A 149 -5.01 -13.56 -1.60
CA SER A 149 -4.26 -14.68 -2.18
C SER A 149 -3.89 -14.43 -3.65
N LEU A 150 -4.69 -13.66 -4.40
CA LEU A 150 -4.44 -13.30 -5.80
C LEU A 150 -3.25 -12.36 -5.98
N VAL A 151 -2.82 -11.64 -4.94
CA VAL A 151 -1.68 -10.71 -5.02
C VAL A 151 -0.38 -11.46 -5.33
N TYR A 152 -0.21 -12.67 -4.81
CA TYR A 152 0.95 -13.53 -5.06
C TYR A 152 1.12 -13.89 -6.55
N PRO A 153 0.17 -14.59 -7.20
CA PRO A 153 0.29 -14.94 -8.61
C PRO A 153 0.34 -13.69 -9.49
N TRP A 154 -0.42 -12.64 -9.18
CA TRP A 154 -0.36 -11.40 -9.97
C TRP A 154 1.00 -10.73 -9.92
N ARG A 155 1.65 -10.70 -8.75
CA ARG A 155 2.98 -10.13 -8.63
C ARG A 155 4.03 -10.99 -9.34
N LEU A 156 3.87 -12.32 -9.32
CA LEU A 156 4.74 -13.26 -10.01
C LEU A 156 4.67 -13.08 -11.53
N GLU A 157 3.46 -13.02 -12.08
CA GLU A 157 3.23 -12.75 -13.51
C GLU A 157 3.88 -11.43 -13.95
N ALA A 158 3.75 -10.37 -13.13
CA ALA A 158 4.38 -9.09 -13.40
C ALA A 158 5.92 -9.17 -13.39
N GLU A 159 6.51 -9.96 -12.50
CA GLU A 159 7.97 -10.18 -12.45
C GLU A 159 8.46 -10.93 -13.68
N HIS A 160 7.76 -12.01 -14.07
CA HIS A 160 8.10 -12.80 -15.24
C HIS A 160 8.00 -11.98 -16.53
N ALA A 161 6.92 -11.20 -16.70
CA ALA A 161 6.75 -10.31 -17.85
C ALA A 161 7.85 -9.24 -17.93
N MET A 162 8.29 -8.70 -16.80
CA MET A 162 9.42 -7.76 -16.74
C MET A 162 10.74 -8.44 -17.12
N LYS A 163 11.04 -9.61 -16.55
CA LYS A 163 12.26 -10.40 -16.83
C LYS A 163 12.39 -10.75 -18.31
N GLN A 164 11.28 -11.09 -18.97
CA GLN A 164 11.26 -11.35 -20.41
C GLN A 164 11.70 -10.15 -21.26
N ARG A 165 11.46 -8.91 -20.78
CA ARG A 165 11.74 -7.67 -21.52
C ARG A 165 13.11 -7.06 -21.23
N ASN A 166 13.75 -7.42 -20.12
CA ASN A 166 14.99 -6.79 -19.65
C ASN A 166 16.20 -7.73 -19.59
N GLY A 167 16.10 -8.91 -20.22
CA GLY A 167 17.18 -9.91 -20.27
C GLY A 167 17.30 -10.76 -19.01
N GLY A 168 16.17 -11.08 -18.37
CA GLY A 168 16.10 -12.00 -17.22
C GLY A 168 16.44 -11.37 -15.86
N ARG A 169 16.55 -10.03 -15.79
CA ARG A 169 16.94 -9.32 -14.57
C ARG A 169 15.72 -9.07 -13.69
N GLY A 170 15.70 -9.63 -12.50
CA GLY A 170 14.61 -9.49 -11.55
C GLY A 170 14.75 -10.47 -10.40
N MET A 171 13.74 -10.48 -9.53
CA MET A 171 13.62 -11.41 -8.43
C MET A 171 13.39 -12.85 -8.92
N SER A 172 13.84 -13.82 -8.14
CA SER A 172 13.38 -15.21 -8.21
C SER A 172 11.93 -15.33 -7.72
N ASP A 173 11.30 -16.46 -7.97
CA ASP A 173 9.90 -16.69 -7.56
C ASP A 173 9.77 -16.70 -6.03
N ASP A 174 10.77 -17.25 -5.31
CA ASP A 174 10.85 -17.22 -3.85
C ASP A 174 11.07 -15.79 -3.32
N GLU A 175 11.91 -15.00 -3.99
CA GLU A 175 12.12 -13.58 -3.65
C GLU A 175 10.85 -12.75 -3.89
N VAL A 176 10.08 -13.06 -4.95
CA VAL A 176 8.76 -12.45 -5.17
C VAL A 176 7.81 -12.81 -4.04
N HIS A 177 7.75 -14.08 -3.64
CA HIS A 177 6.90 -14.51 -2.54
C HIS A 177 7.24 -13.78 -1.25
N ALA A 178 8.52 -13.78 -0.84
CA ALA A 178 9.00 -13.06 0.34
C ALA A 178 8.78 -11.54 0.24
N PHE A 179 8.86 -10.97 -0.97
CA PHE A 179 8.54 -9.57 -1.21
C PHE A 179 7.06 -9.30 -0.94
N VAL A 180 6.14 -10.10 -1.49
CA VAL A 180 4.68 -9.95 -1.32
C VAL A 180 4.27 -10.17 0.14
N GLN A 181 4.89 -11.12 0.83
CA GLN A 181 4.63 -11.44 2.23
C GLN A 181 4.74 -10.21 3.15
N ARG A 182 5.65 -9.27 2.84
CA ARG A 182 5.81 -8.02 3.59
C ARG A 182 4.62 -7.05 3.47
N TYR A 183 3.74 -7.24 2.49
CA TYR A 183 2.56 -6.40 2.25
C TYR A 183 1.29 -7.00 2.86
N MET A 184 1.25 -8.31 3.07
CA MET A 184 0.07 -9.02 3.56
C MET A 184 -0.40 -8.57 4.94
N PRO A 185 0.48 -8.28 5.93
CA PRO A 185 0.02 -7.77 7.22
C PRO A 185 -0.85 -6.51 7.09
N THR A 186 -0.54 -5.65 6.11
CA THR A 186 -1.29 -4.44 5.86
C THR A 186 -2.68 -4.73 5.28
N TYR A 187 -2.77 -5.65 4.32
CA TYR A 187 -4.05 -6.11 3.76
C TYR A 187 -4.90 -6.80 4.82
N GLU A 188 -4.36 -7.77 5.54
CA GLU A 188 -5.10 -8.59 6.51
C GLU A 188 -5.66 -7.77 7.70
N LEU A 189 -4.91 -6.78 8.19
CA LEU A 189 -5.34 -5.97 9.33
C LEU A 189 -6.21 -4.77 8.92
N PHE A 190 -5.76 -4.02 7.92
CA PHE A 190 -6.24 -2.66 7.68
C PHE A 190 -7.06 -2.50 6.40
N SER A 191 -7.11 -3.49 5.51
CA SER A 191 -7.97 -3.36 4.32
C SER A 191 -9.44 -3.21 4.72
N ARG A 192 -10.12 -2.27 4.06
CA ARG A 192 -11.56 -2.04 4.18
C ARG A 192 -12.13 -1.75 2.81
N THR A 193 -13.41 -2.05 2.63
CA THR A 193 -14.14 -1.70 1.41
C THR A 193 -14.57 -0.24 1.45
N ALA A 194 -14.49 0.44 0.31
CA ALA A 194 -14.74 1.88 0.21
C ALA A 194 -16.18 2.28 0.61
N ASP A 195 -17.14 1.37 0.47
CA ASP A 195 -18.54 1.54 0.89
C ASP A 195 -18.74 1.60 2.42
N THR A 196 -17.75 1.15 3.20
CA THR A 196 -17.72 1.29 4.67
C THR A 196 -16.78 2.41 5.14
N SER A 197 -16.25 3.19 4.20
CA SER A 197 -15.29 4.25 4.46
C SER A 197 -15.94 5.64 4.46
N ARG A 198 -15.11 6.68 4.65
CA ARG A 198 -15.55 8.09 4.54
C ARG A 198 -16.06 8.47 3.15
N TRP A 199 -15.71 7.70 2.12
CA TRP A 199 -16.11 7.95 0.73
C TRP A 199 -17.35 7.15 0.31
N LYS A 200 -18.09 6.54 1.24
CA LYS A 200 -19.24 5.66 0.93
C LYS A 200 -20.28 6.26 -0.06
N GLU A 201 -20.48 7.57 -0.04
CA GLU A 201 -21.42 8.27 -0.95
C GLU A 201 -20.77 8.67 -2.29
N HIS A 202 -19.44 8.59 -2.37
CA HIS A 202 -18.60 9.01 -3.51
C HIS A 202 -17.54 7.95 -3.83
N CYS A 203 -17.92 6.67 -3.81
CA CYS A 203 -17.02 5.58 -4.14
C CYS A 203 -17.55 4.66 -5.24
N MET A 204 -16.62 4.09 -6.00
CA MET A 204 -16.87 3.00 -6.94
C MET A 204 -15.98 1.82 -6.57
N MET A 205 -16.59 0.66 -6.36
CA MET A 205 -15.87 -0.60 -6.15
C MET A 205 -15.98 -1.45 -7.40
N LEU A 206 -14.84 -1.90 -7.92
CA LEU A 206 -14.75 -2.80 -9.06
C LEU A 206 -14.21 -4.14 -8.59
N ARG A 207 -15.05 -5.17 -8.56
CA ARG A 207 -14.61 -6.53 -8.22
C ARG A 207 -13.91 -7.16 -9.41
N ILE A 208 -12.66 -7.58 -9.20
CA ILE A 208 -11.82 -8.15 -10.26
C ILE A 208 -11.47 -9.61 -9.96
N GLY A 209 -11.63 -10.47 -10.96
CA GLY A 209 -11.26 -11.89 -10.88
C GLY A 209 -9.76 -12.11 -11.03
N ALA A 210 -9.32 -13.38 -10.93
CA ALA A 210 -7.92 -13.76 -11.08
C ALA A 210 -7.32 -13.35 -12.45
N ASP A 211 -8.14 -13.26 -13.48
CA ASP A 211 -7.79 -12.78 -14.82
C ASP A 211 -7.76 -11.24 -14.95
N ARG A 212 -8.05 -10.53 -13.85
CA ARG A 212 -8.16 -9.06 -13.73
C ARG A 212 -9.33 -8.47 -14.52
N GLN A 213 -10.30 -9.28 -14.93
CA GLN A 213 -11.54 -8.80 -15.52
C GLN A 213 -12.55 -8.43 -14.43
N CYS A 214 -13.42 -7.46 -14.72
CA CYS A 214 -14.52 -7.10 -13.83
C CYS A 214 -15.54 -8.24 -13.78
N ILE A 215 -15.94 -8.64 -12.57
CA ILE A 215 -16.93 -9.72 -12.38
C ILE A 215 -18.36 -9.18 -12.46
N ASP A 216 -18.58 -7.91 -12.10
CA ASP A 216 -19.90 -7.28 -12.01
C ASP A 216 -20.20 -6.33 -13.19
N ALA A 217 -19.50 -6.48 -14.32
CA ALA A 217 -19.63 -5.61 -15.51
C ALA A 217 -20.75 -6.04 -16.46
#